data_AF-A0A933VSR0-F1
#
_entry.id   AF-A0A933VSR0-F1
#
_cell.length_a   1.000
_cell.length_b   1.000
_cell.length_c   1.000
_cell.angle_alpha   90.00
_cell.angle_beta   90.00
_cell.angle_gamma   90.00
#
_symmetry.space_group_name_H-M   'P 1'
#
loop_
_entity.id
_entity.type
_entity.pdbx_description
1 polymer ?
#
loop_
_entity_poly.entity_id
_entity_poly.type
_entity_poly.pdbx_seq_one_letter_code
_entity_poly.pdbx_strand_id
1 'polypeptide(L)' 'MTHVTCPGCELRFTPYAAATLTHCPFCGGGLIEADASRLVGYQLAEPVVSLDDVHDVFTSVLPPPPPSHSPQPPSVG' A
#
# COMPACT_ATOMS: atom_id res chain seq x y z
N MET A 1 22.62 -16.94 -5.35
CA MET A 1 21.67 -15.82 -5.43
C MET A 1 21.59 -15.25 -4.02
N THR A 2 22.05 -14.01 -3.84
CA THR A 2 21.96 -13.31 -2.55
C THR A 2 20.61 -12.59 -2.46
N HIS A 3 20.05 -12.55 -1.26
CA HIS A 3 18.81 -11.86 -0.95
C HIS A 3 19.09 -10.83 0.13
N VAL A 4 18.44 -9.67 0.04
CA VAL A 4 18.52 -8.67 1.10
C VAL A 4 17.50 -9.00 2.18
N THR A 5 17.94 -8.98 3.44
CA THR A 5 17.12 -9.30 4.61
C THR A 5 17.33 -8.31 5.74
N CYS A 6 16.33 -8.21 6.62
CA CYS A 6 16.44 -7.54 7.91
C CYS A 6 16.43 -8.60 9.03
N PRO A 7 17.53 -8.80 9.77
CA PRO A 7 17.59 -9.79 10.84
C PRO A 7 16.76 -9.40 12.07
N GLY A 8 16.52 -8.10 12.29
CA GLY A 8 15.71 -7.63 13.41
C GLY A 8 14.21 -7.89 13.24
N CYS A 9 13.73 -7.95 11.99
CA CYS A 9 12.34 -8.25 11.69
C CYS A 9 12.13 -9.66 11.12
N GLU A 10 13.23 -10.41 10.90
CA GLU A 10 13.22 -11.68 10.18
C GLU A 10 12.50 -11.57 8.82
N LEU A 11 12.73 -10.47 8.10
CA LEU A 11 12.12 -10.20 6.81
C LEU A 11 13.12 -10.34 5.67
N ARG A 12 12.70 -10.92 4.55
CA ARG A 12 13.43 -10.94 3.29
C ARG A 12 12.73 -10.05 2.26
N PHE A 13 13.49 -9.41 1.40
CA PHE A 13 12.98 -8.49 0.39
C PHE A 13 13.13 -9.08 -1.02
N THR A 14 12.25 -8.67 -1.92
CA THR A 14 12.39 -9.01 -3.34
C THR A 14 13.62 -8.30 -3.94
N PRO A 15 14.20 -8.80 -5.04
CA PRO A 15 15.34 -8.15 -5.68
C PRO A 15 15.08 -6.69 -6.08
N TYR A 16 13.83 -6.39 -6.46
CA TYR A 16 13.40 -5.04 -6.80
C TYR A 16 13.43 -4.09 -5.59
N ALA A 17 12.85 -4.52 -4.46
CA ALA A 17 12.89 -3.72 -3.23
C ALA A 17 14.32 -3.62 -2.67
N ALA A 18 15.08 -4.71 -2.74
CA ALA A 18 16.48 -4.74 -2.34
C ALA A 18 17.36 -3.71 -3.08
N ALA A 19 17.03 -3.39 -4.33
CA ALA A 19 17.78 -2.42 -5.12
C ALA A 19 17.58 -0.97 -4.68
N THR A 20 16.49 -0.66 -3.94
CA THR A 20 16.13 0.71 -3.56
C THR A 20 16.25 0.97 -2.06
N LEU A 21 16.26 -0.08 -1.22
CA LEU A 21 16.29 0.04 0.23
C LEU A 21 17.71 0.14 0.77
N THR A 22 17.98 1.20 1.53
CA THR A 22 19.23 1.33 2.33
C THR A 22 19.06 0.85 3.77
N HIS A 23 17.83 0.93 4.30
CA HIS A 23 17.46 0.52 5.66
C HIS A 23 16.13 -0.24 5.63
N CYS A 24 15.87 -1.03 6.66
CA CYS A 24 14.59 -1.72 6.82
C CYS A 24 13.45 -0.71 6.98
N PRO A 25 12.42 -0.71 6.12
CA PRO A 25 11.32 0.25 6.20
C PRO A 25 10.39 0.01 7.40
N PHE A 26 10.48 -1.16 8.05
CA PHE A 26 9.63 -1.51 9.20
C PHE A 26 10.23 -1.11 10.55
N CYS A 27 11.53 -1.29 10.73
CA CYS A 27 12.20 -1.03 12.02
C CYS A 27 13.33 0.00 11.94
N GLY A 28 13.68 0.49 10.74
CA GLY A 28 14.82 1.39 10.53
C GLY A 28 16.19 0.70 10.64
N GLY A 29 16.23 -0.61 10.93
CA GLY A 29 17.46 -1.38 11.12
C GLY A 29 18.26 -1.57 9.83
N GLY A 30 19.52 -2.01 9.99
CA GLY A 30 20.39 -2.35 8.88
C GLY A 30 19.89 -3.55 8.07
N LEU A 31 20.16 -3.52 6.77
CA LEU A 31 19.90 -4.61 5.85
C LEU A 31 21.19 -5.40 5.59
N ILE A 32 21.07 -6.71 5.42
CA ILE A 32 22.20 -7.60 5.11
C ILE A 32 21.90 -8.42 3.86
N GLU A 33 22.94 -8.82 3.14
CA GLU A 33 22.83 -9.83 2.10
C GLU A 33 23.00 -11.23 2.68
N ALA A 34 22.09 -12.13 2.34
CA ALA A 34 22.06 -13.51 2.82
C ALA A 34 21.76 -14.49 1.69
N ASP A 35 22.42 -15.65 1.71
CA ASP A 35 22.13 -16.76 0.79
C ASP A 35 20.80 -17.45 1.11
N ALA A 36 20.24 -18.15 0.13
CA ALA A 36 18.98 -18.90 0.27
C ALA A 36 18.94 -19.83 1.49
N SER A 37 20.05 -20.47 1.85
CA SER A 37 20.15 -21.34 3.03
C SER A 37 19.94 -20.62 4.36
N ARG A 38 20.22 -19.31 4.41
CA ARG A 38 20.02 -18.46 5.60
C ARG A 38 18.65 -17.80 5.66
N LEU A 39 17.81 -17.99 4.63
CA LEU A 39 16.46 -17.43 4.57
C LEU A 39 15.41 -18.32 5.23
N VAL A 40 15.80 -19.51 5.70
CA VAL A 40 14.89 -20.39 6.45
C VAL A 40 14.42 -19.63 7.70
N GLY A 41 13.11 -19.41 7.81
CA GLY A 41 12.49 -18.62 8.88
C GLY A 41 12.21 -17.16 8.54
N TYR A 42 12.84 -16.60 7.50
CA TYR A 42 12.57 -15.22 7.10
C TYR A 42 11.30 -15.11 6.27
N GLN A 43 10.38 -14.21 6.63
CA GLN A 43 9.15 -13.95 5.88
C GLN A 43 9.38 -12.96 4.74
N LEU A 44 8.71 -13.13 3.60
CA LEU A 44 8.78 -12.15 2.53
C LEU A 44 8.05 -10.88 2.96
N ALA A 45 8.73 -9.74 2.90
CA ALA A 45 8.11 -8.45 3.18
C ALA A 45 7.01 -8.17 2.15
N GLU A 46 5.76 -8.11 2.61
CA GLU A 46 4.65 -7.75 1.74
C GLU A 46 4.70 -6.25 1.45
N PRO A 47 4.57 -5.83 0.19
CA PRO A 47 4.51 -4.42 -0.14
C PRO A 47 3.22 -3.83 0.45
N VAL A 48 3.35 -2.76 1.24
CA VAL A 48 2.20 -1.99 1.81
C VAL A 48 1.53 -1.13 0.74
N VAL A 49 1.39 -1.65 -0.48
CA VAL A 49 0.53 -1.07 -1.51
C VAL A 49 -0.51 -2.11 -1.86
N SER A 50 -1.58 -2.14 -1.06
CA SER A 50 -2.84 -2.69 -1.53
C SER A 50 -3.21 -1.90 -2.77
N LEU A 51 -3.13 -2.53 -3.94
CA LEU A 51 -3.59 -1.96 -5.22
C LEU A 51 -5.10 -1.62 -5.20
N ASP A 52 -5.82 -1.97 -4.14
CA ASP A 52 -7.19 -1.54 -3.84
C ASP A 52 -7.29 -0.08 -3.35
N ASP A 53 -6.23 0.51 -2.78
CA ASP A 53 -6.30 1.87 -2.20
C ASP A 53 -6.12 2.98 -3.26
N VAL A 54 -5.65 2.64 -4.46
CA VAL A 54 -5.47 3.60 -5.56
C VAL A 54 -6.71 3.80 -6.43
N HIS A 55 -7.83 3.13 -6.10
CA HIS A 55 -9.10 3.25 -6.84
C HIS A 55 -10.23 4.01 -6.11
N ASP A 56 -9.97 4.59 -4.92
CA ASP A 56 -10.98 5.37 -4.17
C ASP A 56 -10.52 6.81 -3.82
N VAL A 57 -9.76 7.48 -4.71
CA VAL A 57 -9.47 8.91 -4.53
C VAL A 57 -10.00 9.77 -5.69
N PHE A 58 -10.60 9.14 -6.71
CA PHE A 58 -11.06 9.82 -7.91
C PHE A 58 -12.58 9.81 -8.11
N THR A 59 -13.39 9.85 -7.04
CA THR A 59 -14.84 10.08 -7.16
C THR A 59 -15.45 10.81 -5.96
N SER A 60 -14.83 11.90 -5.49
CA SER A 60 -15.44 12.70 -4.39
C SER A 60 -15.26 14.21 -4.51
N VAL A 61 -15.13 14.74 -5.73
CA VAL A 61 -15.19 16.20 -5.97
C VAL A 61 -16.28 16.62 -6.95
N LEU A 62 -17.34 15.81 -7.11
CA LEU A 62 -18.59 16.40 -7.64
C LEU A 62 -19.35 17.03 -6.47
N PRO A 63 -19.62 18.34 -6.51
CA PRO A 63 -20.54 18.94 -5.55
C PRO A 63 -21.91 18.25 -5.66
N PRO A 64 -22.64 18.10 -4.54
CA PRO A 64 -23.97 17.50 -4.57
C PRO A 64 -24.86 18.26 -5.58
N PRO A 65 -25.72 17.56 -6.34
CA PRO A 65 -26.67 18.24 -7.21
C PRO A 65 -27.55 19.19 -6.36
N PRO A 66 -27.90 20.37 -6.87
CA PRO A 66 -28.78 21.28 -6.16
C PRO A 66 -30.11 20.58 -5.82
N PRO A 67 -30.78 20.95 -4.72
CA PRO A 67 -32.06 20.35 -4.35
C PRO A 67 -33.02 20.45 -5.53
N SER A 68 -33.48 19.30 -6.00
CA SER A 68 -34.51 19.21 -7.02
C SER A 68 -35.82 19.73 -6.41
N HIS A 69 -36.10 21.02 -6.60
CA HIS A 69 -37.45 21.55 -6.41
C HIS A 69 -38.35 20.86 -7.44
N SER A 70 -38.99 19.77 -7.04
CA SER A 70 -40.17 19.26 -7.74
C SER A 70 -41.17 20.42 -7.83
N PRO A 71 -41.63 20.82 -9.02
CA PRO A 71 -42.71 21.77 -9.13
C PRO A 71 -43.97 21.13 -8.52
N GLN A 72 -44.37 21.64 -7.37
CA GLN A 72 -45.69 21.36 -6.80
C GLN A 72 -46.75 21.78 -7.83
N PRO A 73 -47.73 20.92 -8.18
CA PRO A 73 -48.80 21.33 -9.08
C PRO A 73 -49.60 22.48 -8.43
N PRO A 74 -50.12 23.44 -9.22
CA PRO A 74 -50.97 24.48 -8.67
C PRO A 74 -52.24 23.84 -8.09
N SER A 75 -52.48 24.03 -6.80
CA SER A 75 -53.81 23.86 -6.22
C SER A 75 -54.73 24.92 -6.85
N VAL A 76 -55.49 24.53 -7.86
CA VAL A 76 -56.63 25.31 -8.35
C VAL A 76 -57.78 25.09 -7.36
N GLY A 77 -58.22 26.18 -6.74
CA GLY A 77 -59.49 26.26 -6.01
C GLY A 77 -60.66 26.55 -6.94
#